data_AF-A0A4U2ZX93-F1
#
_entry.id   AF-A0A4U2ZX93-F1
#
_cell.length_a   1.000
_cell.length_b   1.000
_cell.length_c   1.000
_cell.angle_alpha   90.00
_cell.angle_beta   90.00
_cell.angle_gamma   90.00
#
_symmetry.space_group_name_H-M   'P 1'
#
loop_
_entity.id
_entity.type
_entity.pdbx_description
1 polymer ?
#
loop_
_entity_poly.entity_id
_entity_poly.type
_entity_poly.pdbx_seq_one_letter_code
_entity_poly.pdbx_strand_id
1 'polypeptide(L)'
;LPGMRKENTISVQNPTYGNVSGAVDDLVSTWNEKYASTHSLPARMQYTESMVYSKSQIASALNVNAKYLDNSLNIDFNAVANGEKKVMVAAYK
;
A
#
# COMPACT_ATOMS: atom_id res chain seq x y z
N LEU A 1 -3.41 14.71 -8.15
CA LEU A 1 -1.93 14.80 -8.04
C LEU A 1 -1.51 16.28 -8.00
N PRO A 2 -0.28 16.64 -7.56
CA PRO A 2 0.15 18.03 -7.44
C PRO A 2 0.02 18.80 -8.76
N GLY A 3 -0.24 20.10 -8.71
CA GLY A 3 -0.34 20.94 -9.91
C GLY A 3 -1.71 20.92 -10.62
N MET A 4 -2.50 19.85 -10.50
CA MET A 4 -3.77 19.71 -11.26
C MET A 4 -4.86 20.73 -10.88
N ARG A 5 -4.87 21.24 -9.65
CA ARG A 5 -5.87 22.20 -9.13
C ARG A 5 -7.32 21.80 -9.45
N LYS A 6 -7.93 22.38 -10.50
CA LYS A 6 -9.33 22.14 -10.92
C LYS A 6 -9.48 20.96 -11.90
N GLU A 7 -8.39 20.48 -12.49
CA GLU A 7 -8.37 19.35 -13.44
C GLU A 7 -8.22 17.98 -12.74
N ASN A 8 -8.44 17.93 -11.42
CA ASN A 8 -8.27 16.71 -10.61
C ASN A 8 -9.58 15.92 -10.39
N THR A 9 -10.67 16.31 -11.05
CA THR A 9 -12.02 15.77 -10.79
C THR A 9 -12.66 15.33 -12.11
N ILE A 10 -13.28 14.15 -12.11
CA ILE A 10 -14.07 13.60 -13.22
C ILE A 10 -15.36 12.99 -12.66
N SER A 11 -16.46 13.11 -13.39
CA SER A 11 -17.75 12.52 -13.01
C SER A 11 -17.97 11.23 -13.82
N VAL A 12 -18.12 10.09 -13.12
CA VAL A 12 -18.30 8.78 -13.73
C VAL A 12 -19.79 8.39 -13.65
N GLN A 13 -20.47 8.41 -14.79
CA GLN A 13 -21.93 8.21 -14.85
C GLN A 13 -22.37 6.78 -14.51
N ASN A 14 -21.55 5.77 -14.82
CA ASN A 14 -21.81 4.36 -14.47
C ASN A 14 -20.63 3.80 -13.67
N PRO A 15 -20.64 3.90 -12.32
CA PRO A 15 -19.47 3.65 -11.48
C PRO A 15 -19.22 2.15 -11.25
N THR A 16 -18.90 1.41 -12.31
CA THR A 16 -18.37 0.04 -12.23
C THR A 16 -16.88 0.07 -11.92
N TYR A 17 -16.31 -1.06 -11.45
CA TYR A 17 -14.86 -1.18 -11.22
C TYR A 17 -14.04 -0.75 -12.44
N GLY A 18 -14.43 -1.22 -13.64
CA GLY A 18 -13.73 -0.89 -14.88
C GLY A 18 -13.82 0.59 -15.23
N ASN A 19 -15.01 1.18 -15.14
CA ASN A 19 -15.21 2.59 -15.48
C ASN A 19 -14.51 3.54 -14.49
N VAL A 20 -14.51 3.20 -13.20
CA VAL A 20 -13.78 4.00 -12.20
C VAL A 20 -12.27 3.84 -12.37
N SER A 21 -11.77 2.62 -12.62
CA SER A 21 -10.33 2.39 -12.85
C SER A 21 -9.86 3.16 -14.07
N GLY A 22 -10.59 3.10 -15.19
CA GLY A 22 -10.28 3.88 -16.39
C GLY A 22 -10.30 5.39 -16.14
N ALA A 23 -11.30 5.91 -15.42
CA ALA A 23 -11.35 7.32 -15.07
C ALA A 23 -10.18 7.77 -14.16
N VAL A 24 -9.70 6.89 -13.28
CA VAL A 24 -8.48 7.14 -12.48
C VAL A 24 -7.25 7.16 -13.38
N ASP A 25 -7.13 6.20 -14.30
CA ASP A 25 -6.03 6.13 -15.27
C ASP A 25 -5.98 7.38 -16.17
N ASP A 26 -7.14 7.90 -16.58
CA ASP A 26 -7.24 9.14 -17.37
C ASP A 26 -6.75 10.36 -16.58
N LEU A 27 -7.08 10.46 -15.29
CA LEU A 27 -6.59 11.53 -14.40
C LEU A 27 -5.07 11.43 -14.18
N VAL A 28 -4.54 10.21 -14.05
CA VAL A 28 -3.09 9.97 -13.93
C VAL A 28 -2.36 10.32 -15.23
N SER A 29 -2.93 9.94 -16.39
CA SER A 29 -2.39 10.27 -17.71
C SER A 29 -2.36 11.78 -17.94
N THR A 30 -3.45 12.48 -17.62
CA THR A 30 -3.51 13.95 -17.63
C THR A 30 -2.43 14.56 -16.74
N TRP A 31 -2.17 13.95 -15.58
CA TRP A 31 -1.11 14.42 -14.69
C TRP A 31 0.28 14.25 -15.30
N ASN A 32 0.55 13.07 -15.87
CA ASN A 32 1.82 12.75 -16.51
C ASN A 32 2.14 13.69 -17.67
N GLU A 33 1.15 13.96 -18.53
CA GLU A 33 1.34 14.81 -19.72
C GLU A 33 1.60 16.28 -19.38
N LYS A 34 0.88 16.82 -18.38
CA LYS A 34 0.88 18.28 -18.12
C LYS A 34 1.76 18.72 -16.95
N TYR A 35 2.00 17.85 -15.96
CA TYR A 35 2.52 18.28 -14.66
C TYR A 35 3.76 17.51 -14.18
N ALA A 36 4.04 16.31 -14.70
CA ALA A 36 5.14 15.48 -14.19
C ALA A 36 6.53 16.07 -14.38
N SER A 37 6.77 16.81 -15.48
CA SER A 37 8.08 17.41 -15.78
C SER A 37 8.49 18.53 -14.82
N THR A 38 7.51 19.16 -14.15
CA THR A 38 7.73 20.29 -13.22
C THR A 38 7.45 19.94 -11.77
N HIS A 39 6.82 18.78 -11.52
CA HIS A 39 6.42 18.33 -10.18
C HIS A 39 6.88 16.90 -9.96
N SER A 40 8.08 16.73 -9.40
CA SER A 40 8.51 15.42 -8.89
C SER A 40 7.69 15.04 -7.66
N LEU A 41 7.20 13.81 -7.62
CA LEU A 41 6.46 13.26 -6.49
C LEU A 41 7.38 12.36 -5.65
N PRO A 42 7.89 12.82 -4.50
CA PRO A 42 8.41 11.89 -3.51
C PRO A 42 7.26 11.03 -2.99
N ALA A 43 7.52 9.75 -2.76
CA ALA A 43 6.56 8.87 -2.11
C ALA A 43 6.23 9.41 -0.70
N ARG A 44 4.96 9.33 -0.32
CA ARG A 44 4.53 9.64 1.05
C ARG A 44 4.66 8.39 1.91
N MET A 45 5.89 8.11 2.33
CA MET A 45 6.22 6.90 3.08
C MET A 45 5.43 6.80 4.39
N GLN A 46 4.71 5.70 4.56
CA GLN A 46 4.14 5.26 5.82
C GLN A 46 4.93 4.05 6.29
N TYR A 47 5.50 4.17 7.48
CA TYR A 47 6.35 3.15 8.09
C TYR A 47 5.66 2.56 9.32
N THR A 48 5.61 1.23 9.38
CA THR A 48 5.13 0.50 10.56
C THR A 48 6.04 -0.69 10.80
N GLU A 49 6.48 -0.90 12.04
CA GLU A 49 7.27 -2.07 12.41
C GLU A 49 6.72 -2.75 13.66
N SER A 50 6.93 -4.05 13.78
CA SER A 50 6.53 -4.80 14.97
C SER A 50 7.31 -6.11 15.11
N MET A 51 7.56 -6.49 16.35
CA MET A 51 8.04 -7.84 16.69
C MET A 51 6.93 -8.85 16.43
N VAL A 52 7.33 -10.02 15.95
CA VAL A 52 6.41 -11.13 15.66
C VAL A 52 6.26 -12.00 16.90
N TYR A 53 5.02 -12.21 17.32
CA TYR A 53 4.67 -13.18 18.37
C TYR A 53 3.65 -14.22 17.89
N SER A 54 2.67 -13.79 17.11
CA SER A 54 1.67 -14.68 16.52
C SER A 54 1.16 -14.13 15.18
N LYS A 55 0.54 -14.99 14.37
CA LYS A 55 -0.05 -14.60 13.07
C LYS A 55 -1.08 -13.48 13.20
N SER A 56 -1.96 -13.57 14.19
CA SER A 56 -3.00 -12.55 14.43
C SER A 56 -2.41 -11.24 14.93
N GLN A 57 -1.43 -11.30 15.84
CA GLN A 57 -0.79 -10.12 16.39
C GLN A 57 -0.06 -9.32 15.31
N ILE A 58 0.76 -9.96 14.46
CA ILE A 58 1.54 -9.24 13.46
C ILE A 58 0.66 -8.65 12.35
N ALA A 59 -0.40 -9.37 11.95
CA ALA A 59 -1.37 -8.89 10.98
C ALA A 59 -2.12 -7.65 11.47
N SER A 60 -2.52 -7.65 12.75
CA SER A 60 -3.17 -6.49 13.37
C SER A 60 -2.20 -5.33 13.56
N ALA A 61 -0.96 -5.59 14.00
CA ALA A 61 0.02 -4.54 14.26
C ALA A 61 0.45 -3.81 12.98
N LEU A 62 0.60 -4.54 11.87
CA LEU A 62 0.99 -3.97 10.59
C LEU A 62 -0.21 -3.55 9.72
N ASN A 63 -1.45 -3.80 10.17
CA ASN A 63 -2.68 -3.58 9.41
C ASN A 63 -2.65 -4.20 7.99
N VAL A 64 -2.19 -5.45 7.92
CA VAL A 64 -2.01 -6.22 6.69
C VAL A 64 -2.64 -7.61 6.85
N ASN A 65 -3.00 -8.23 5.74
CA ASN A 65 -3.57 -9.57 5.77
C ASN A 65 -2.52 -10.60 6.24
N ALA A 66 -2.83 -11.35 7.30
CA ALA A 66 -1.95 -12.38 7.87
C ALA A 66 -1.47 -13.40 6.82
N LYS A 67 -2.36 -13.83 5.89
CA LYS A 67 -2.00 -14.80 4.84
C LYS A 67 -1.00 -14.22 3.85
N TYR A 68 -1.09 -12.92 3.58
CA TYR A 68 -0.17 -12.26 2.67
C TYR A 68 1.24 -12.16 3.29
N LEU A 69 1.33 -11.82 4.58
CA LEU A 69 2.60 -11.83 5.32
C LEU A 69 3.22 -13.23 5.38
N ASP A 70 2.42 -14.23 5.76
CA ASP A 70 2.87 -15.61 5.93
C ASP A 70 3.38 -16.21 4.61
N ASN A 71 2.64 -16.02 3.52
CA ASN A 71 3.04 -16.53 2.20
C ASN A 71 4.22 -15.79 1.58
N SER A 72 4.35 -14.48 1.84
CA SER A 72 5.39 -13.66 1.21
C SER A 72 6.74 -13.73 1.94
N LEU A 73 6.71 -13.84 3.28
CA LEU A 73 7.91 -13.79 4.12
C LEU A 73 8.26 -15.13 4.77
N ASN A 74 7.38 -16.15 4.66
CA ASN A 74 7.57 -17.50 5.19
C ASN A 74 8.05 -17.51 6.65
N ILE A 75 7.31 -16.81 7.52
CA ILE A 75 7.69 -16.65 8.92
C ILE A 75 7.40 -17.94 9.69
N ASP A 76 8.43 -18.48 10.34
CA ASP A 76 8.34 -19.68 11.17
C ASP A 76 7.80 -19.34 12.58
N PHE A 77 6.47 -19.30 12.69
CA PHE A 77 5.81 -18.96 13.96
C PHE A 77 6.02 -20.01 15.06
N ASN A 78 6.34 -21.26 14.72
CA ASN A 78 6.61 -22.30 15.71
C ASN A 78 7.95 -22.02 16.40
N ALA A 79 9.01 -21.73 15.63
CA ALA A 79 10.30 -21.34 16.18
C ALA A 79 10.22 -20.04 17.00
N VAL A 80 9.37 -19.09 16.59
CA VAL A 80 9.10 -17.88 17.38
C VAL A 80 8.44 -18.21 18.72
N ALA A 81 7.41 -19.07 18.70
CA ALA A 81 6.69 -19.46 19.92
C ALA A 81 7.58 -20.27 20.88
N ASN A 82 8.47 -21.10 20.36
CA ASN A 82 9.42 -21.89 21.15
C ASN A 82 10.64 -21.07 21.64
N GLY A 83 10.75 -19.80 21.23
CA GLY A 83 11.90 -18.95 21.58
C GLY A 83 13.19 -19.28 20.82
N GLU A 84 13.12 -20.13 19.79
CA GLU A 84 14.24 -20.52 18.93
C GLU A 84 14.64 -19.37 17.98
N LYS A 85 13.69 -18.51 17.61
CA LYS A 85 13.91 -17.34 16.76
C LYS A 85 13.24 -16.09 17.34
N LYS A 86 13.89 -14.93 17.15
CA LYS A 86 13.28 -13.61 17.33
C LYS A 86 13.13 -12.95 15.98
N VAL A 87 11.90 -12.62 15.59
CA VAL A 87 11.58 -12.09 14.27
C VAL A 87 10.92 -10.72 14.41
N MET A 88 11.29 -9.81 13.52
CA MET A 88 10.73 -8.46 13.41
C MET A 88 10.33 -8.22 11.96
N VAL A 89 9.21 -7.54 11.73
CA VAL A 89 8.73 -7.18 10.40
C VAL A 89 8.48 -5.69 10.33
N ALA A 90 8.93 -5.08 9.24
CA ALA A 90 8.66 -3.70 8.89
C ALA A 90 7.87 -3.64 7.58
N ALA A 91 6.89 -2.74 7.51
CA ALA A 91 6.06 -2.45 6.35
C ALA A 91 6.33 -1.01 5.90
N TYR A 92 6.60 -0.86 4.60
CA TYR A 92 6.79 0.42 3.93
C TYR A 92 5.65 0.58 2.92
N LYS A 93 4.77 1.55 3.14
CA LYS A 93 3.61 1.85 2.29
C LYS A 93 3.72 3.24 1.66
#